data_AF-A0A8X6JB29-F1
#
_entry.id   AF-A0A8X6JB29-F1
#
_cell.length_a   1.000
_cell.length_b   1.000
_cell.length_c   1.000
_cell.angle_alpha   90.00
_cell.angle_beta   90.00
_cell.angle_gamma   90.00
#
_symmetry.space_group_name_H-M   'P 1'
#
loop_
_entity.id
_entity.type
_entity.pdbx_description
1 polymer ?
#
loop_
_entity_poly.entity_id
_entity_poly.type
_entity_poly.pdbx_seq_one_letter_code
_entity_poly.pdbx_strand_id
1 'polypeptide(L)'
;MGNDSFFSIPAPVTFHEYHGRNIILSENNTVAYRKSGYAYGITFSKEPLLPGEIFLLEIEKFEHGWIGNLRCGLTQENPSTNFDLPQYALPGLVEGGQSWILPVSTADINLFDQTYINKLYPTIYESNNHIHTSKGSIPTSVLLPSRHKMPSLCYSDGEDSVHSMSSLFSEESADENYNENGEYMYPADVGSRIGVTYVIRDNLAEMYILLNGHVFGPCATGIPYKSGPIYAVIDLYGTTKQVRIIQTFGIPSLKIACRDKILQQVSHSKVFHLPLPKKLKQFLTYRS
;
A
#
# COMPACT_ATOMS: atom_id res chain seq x y z
N MET A 1 -15.04 -22.84 32.00
CA MET A 1 -14.60 -22.91 30.59
C MET A 1 -14.38 -21.47 30.17
N GLY A 2 -13.15 -20.99 30.31
CA GLY A 2 -12.79 -19.59 30.01
C GLY A 2 -12.65 -19.43 28.50
N ASN A 3 -13.24 -18.37 27.96
CA ASN A 3 -12.98 -17.92 26.60
C ASN A 3 -11.50 -17.52 26.49
N ASP A 4 -10.67 -18.42 26.00
CA ASP A 4 -9.36 -18.07 25.46
C ASP A 4 -9.58 -17.39 24.09
N SER A 5 -10.11 -16.17 24.10
CA SER A 5 -9.98 -15.27 22.95
C SER A 5 -8.53 -14.78 22.92
N PHE A 6 -7.64 -15.65 22.43
CA PHE A 6 -6.25 -15.33 22.17
C PHE A 6 -6.18 -14.09 21.28
N PHE A 7 -5.56 -13.01 21.76
CA PHE A 7 -5.16 -11.90 20.91
C PHE A 7 -4.07 -12.40 19.97
N SER A 8 -4.45 -12.95 18.81
CA SER A 8 -3.52 -13.21 17.73
C SER A 8 -3.00 -11.86 17.24
N ILE A 9 -1.69 -11.64 17.36
CA ILE A 9 -1.04 -10.49 16.75
C ILE A 9 -1.39 -10.50 15.26
N PRO A 10 -1.96 -9.41 14.69
CA PRO A 10 -2.24 -9.35 13.26
C PRO A 10 -0.95 -9.59 12.49
N ALA A 11 -0.97 -10.58 11.59
CA ALA A 11 0.19 -10.83 10.74
C ALA A 11 0.43 -9.62 9.82
N PRO A 12 1.69 -9.29 9.52
CA PRO A 12 2.02 -8.25 8.56
C PRO A 12 1.39 -8.53 7.19
N VAL A 13 0.91 -7.47 6.55
CA VAL A 13 0.55 -7.52 5.13
C VAL A 13 1.86 -7.66 4.34
N THR A 14 1.95 -8.67 3.49
CA THR A 14 3.16 -9.01 2.73
C THR A 14 2.81 -9.31 1.28
N PHE A 15 3.80 -9.22 0.40
CA PHE A 15 3.71 -9.73 -0.96
C PHE A 15 3.73 -11.26 -0.97
N HIS A 16 3.03 -11.86 -1.92
CA HIS A 16 3.06 -13.30 -2.15
C HIS A 16 4.42 -13.72 -2.72
N GLU A 17 4.90 -14.92 -2.37
CA GLU A 17 6.19 -15.45 -2.86
C GLU A 17 6.18 -15.77 -4.35
N TYR A 18 5.00 -16.06 -4.90
CA TYR A 18 4.78 -16.15 -6.34
C TYR A 18 4.70 -14.76 -6.97
N HIS A 19 5.66 -14.45 -7.85
CA HIS A 19 5.80 -13.16 -8.50
C HIS A 19 6.57 -13.29 -9.83
N GLY A 20 6.59 -12.22 -10.62
CA GLY A 20 7.30 -12.14 -11.88
C GLY A 20 8.81 -12.35 -11.72
N ARG A 21 9.45 -12.88 -12.76
CA ARG A 21 10.88 -13.28 -12.74
C ARG A 21 11.87 -12.14 -12.44
N ASN A 22 11.46 -10.89 -12.60
CA ASN A 22 12.29 -9.72 -12.29
C ASN A 22 12.04 -9.15 -10.89
N ILE A 23 11.06 -9.65 -10.14
CA ILE A 23 10.85 -9.21 -8.76
C ILE A 23 11.82 -9.92 -7.81
N ILE A 24 12.35 -9.13 -6.88
CA ILE A 24 13.04 -9.59 -5.68
C ILE A 24 12.27 -9.02 -4.50
N LEU A 25 11.85 -9.91 -3.60
CA LEU A 25 11.23 -9.52 -2.33
C LEU A 25 12.29 -9.37 -1.24
N SER A 26 12.14 -8.35 -0.41
CA SER A 26 13.02 -8.09 0.74
C SER A 26 12.21 -7.61 1.95
N GLU A 27 12.90 -7.48 3.09
CA GLU A 27 12.32 -7.02 4.35
C GLU A 27 11.09 -7.83 4.78
N ASN A 28 11.24 -9.16 4.84
CA ASN A 28 10.15 -10.10 5.14
C ASN A 28 8.97 -9.96 4.18
N ASN A 29 9.26 -9.82 2.89
CA ASN A 29 8.29 -9.69 1.80
C ASN A 29 7.40 -8.44 1.90
N THR A 30 7.83 -7.37 2.60
CA THR A 30 7.12 -6.09 2.58
C THR A 30 7.64 -5.13 1.52
N VAL A 31 8.77 -5.44 0.87
CA VAL A 31 9.35 -4.63 -0.21
C VAL A 31 9.48 -5.48 -1.46
N ALA A 32 9.07 -4.92 -2.60
CA ALA A 32 9.26 -5.52 -3.91
C ALA A 32 10.15 -4.62 -4.76
N TYR A 33 11.20 -5.19 -5.34
CA TYR A 33 12.17 -4.51 -6.20
C TYR A 33 12.28 -5.21 -7.55
N ARG A 34 12.18 -4.47 -8.65
CA ARG A 34 12.40 -5.00 -9.99
C ARG A 34 13.88 -5.00 -10.35
N LYS A 35 14.54 -6.15 -10.36
CA LYS A 35 15.99 -6.28 -10.56
C LYS A 35 16.52 -5.89 -11.94
N SER A 36 15.72 -5.96 -12.99
CA SER A 36 16.18 -5.73 -14.36
C SER A 36 15.07 -5.26 -15.30
N GLY A 37 15.46 -4.47 -16.30
CA GLY A 37 14.60 -4.04 -17.41
C GLY A 37 13.37 -3.27 -16.97
N TYR A 38 12.35 -3.34 -17.82
CA TYR A 38 11.01 -2.76 -17.83
C TYR A 38 9.80 -3.33 -17.11
N ALA A 39 9.91 -4.63 -16.89
CA ALA A 39 8.83 -5.57 -17.15
C ALA A 39 9.06 -6.85 -16.34
N TYR A 40 8.13 -7.81 -16.45
CA TYR A 40 8.12 -9.02 -15.62
C TYR A 40 8.11 -8.68 -14.12
N GLY A 41 7.45 -7.56 -13.78
CA GLY A 41 7.41 -6.94 -12.46
C GLY A 41 6.12 -7.20 -11.68
N ILE A 42 5.36 -8.22 -12.06
CA ILE A 42 4.05 -8.53 -11.44
C ILE A 42 4.26 -9.14 -10.04
N THR A 43 3.52 -8.67 -9.05
CA THR A 43 3.48 -9.22 -7.69
C THR A 43 2.05 -9.11 -7.14
N PHE A 44 1.75 -9.86 -6.08
CA PHE A 44 0.40 -9.99 -5.52
C PHE A 44 0.40 -9.78 -4.01
N SER A 45 -0.74 -9.43 -3.42
CA SER A 45 -0.92 -9.59 -1.98
C SER A 45 -0.80 -11.07 -1.60
N LYS A 46 -0.17 -11.36 -0.46
CA LYS A 46 -0.04 -12.73 0.05
C LYS A 46 -1.41 -13.36 0.34
N GLU A 47 -2.26 -12.60 1.00
CA GLU A 47 -3.61 -13.02 1.36
C GLU A 47 -4.65 -12.33 0.48
N PRO A 48 -5.83 -12.94 0.26
CA PRO A 48 -6.96 -12.24 -0.32
C PRO A 48 -7.36 -11.02 0.52
N LEU A 49 -7.76 -9.94 -0.15
CA LEU A 49 -8.30 -8.77 0.49
C LEU A 49 -9.75 -9.01 0.94
N LEU A 50 -10.07 -8.56 2.15
CA LEU A 50 -11.45 -8.44 2.60
C LEU A 50 -12.10 -7.17 2.02
N PRO A 51 -13.44 -7.10 1.94
CA PRO A 51 -14.12 -5.86 1.58
C PRO A 51 -13.70 -4.73 2.52
N GLY A 52 -13.32 -3.59 1.94
CA GLY A 52 -12.85 -2.40 2.65
C GLY A 52 -11.41 -2.50 3.17
N GLU A 53 -10.70 -3.60 2.91
CA GLU A 53 -9.28 -3.69 3.19
C GLU A 53 -8.48 -2.89 2.16
N ILE A 54 -7.65 -1.98 2.65
CA ILE A 54 -6.79 -1.16 1.81
C ILE A 54 -5.41 -1.82 1.73
N PHE A 55 -5.04 -2.31 0.54
CA PHE A 55 -3.67 -2.73 0.26
C PHE A 55 -2.85 -1.50 -0.14
N LEU A 56 -2.10 -0.95 0.81
CA LEU A 56 -1.42 0.34 0.68
C LEU A 56 0.07 0.17 0.41
N LEU A 57 0.56 0.88 -0.59
CA LEU A 57 1.95 0.89 -1.01
C LEU A 57 2.52 2.30 -0.99
N GLU A 58 3.85 2.37 -0.88
CA GLU A 58 4.65 3.55 -1.16
C GLU A 58 5.67 3.25 -2.26
N ILE A 59 5.85 4.19 -3.19
CA ILE A 59 6.90 4.13 -4.18
C ILE A 59 8.21 4.61 -3.57
N GLU A 60 9.22 3.74 -3.52
CA GLU A 60 10.51 4.07 -2.89
C GLU A 60 11.60 4.46 -3.90
N LYS A 61 11.56 3.92 -5.13
CA LYS A 61 12.63 4.16 -6.12
C LYS A 61 12.14 4.13 -7.56
N PHE A 62 12.83 4.91 -8.39
CA PHE A 62 12.77 4.85 -9.84
C PHE A 62 14.03 4.34 -10.51
N GLU A 63 13.84 3.99 -11.78
CA GLU A 63 14.88 3.76 -12.75
C GLU A 63 14.61 4.67 -13.95
N HIS A 64 15.55 5.59 -14.19
CA HIS A 64 15.51 6.49 -15.34
C HIS A 64 15.71 5.71 -16.65
N GLY A 65 15.27 6.29 -17.77
CA GLY A 65 15.43 5.68 -19.10
C GLY A 65 14.31 4.74 -19.53
N TRP A 66 13.28 4.56 -18.68
CA TRP A 66 12.06 3.83 -19.02
C TRP A 66 10.85 4.77 -19.10
N ILE A 67 9.83 4.34 -19.84
CA ILE A 67 8.57 5.07 -19.99
C ILE A 67 7.44 4.22 -19.40
N GLY A 68 6.50 4.90 -18.75
CA GLY A 68 5.31 4.31 -18.16
C GLY A 68 5.42 4.15 -16.65
N ASN A 69 4.26 3.97 -16.02
CA ASN A 69 4.12 4.01 -14.55
C ASN A 69 3.72 2.64 -13.99
N LEU A 70 3.79 2.53 -12.65
CA LEU A 70 3.19 1.45 -11.89
C LEU A 70 1.76 1.15 -12.38
N ARG A 71 1.39 -0.13 -12.43
CA ARG A 71 -0.01 -0.52 -12.60
C ARG A 71 -0.46 -1.27 -11.36
N CYS A 72 -1.71 -1.06 -10.96
CA CYS A 72 -2.28 -1.74 -9.81
C CYS A 72 -3.76 -2.02 -10.01
N GLY A 73 -4.27 -2.95 -9.22
CA GLY A 73 -5.66 -3.35 -9.27
C GLY A 73 -5.96 -4.60 -8.47
N LEU A 74 -6.99 -5.31 -8.89
CA LEU A 74 -7.49 -6.52 -8.24
C LEU A 74 -7.49 -7.70 -9.21
N THR A 75 -7.38 -8.91 -8.67
CA THR A 75 -7.47 -10.14 -9.46
C THR A 75 -8.11 -11.27 -8.66
N GLN A 76 -8.85 -12.16 -9.34
CA GLN A 76 -9.29 -13.45 -8.80
C GLN A 76 -8.35 -14.61 -9.17
N GLU A 77 -7.26 -14.32 -9.92
CA GLU A 77 -6.20 -15.30 -10.14
C GLU A 77 -5.48 -15.58 -8.82
N ASN A 78 -5.54 -16.83 -8.36
CA ASN A 78 -4.94 -17.24 -7.10
C ASN A 78 -3.41 -17.42 -7.28
N PRO A 79 -2.56 -16.59 -6.67
CA PRO A 79 -1.12 -16.67 -6.86
C PRO A 79 -0.51 -17.98 -6.32
N SER A 80 -1.19 -18.72 -5.45
CA SER A 80 -0.71 -20.02 -4.97
C SER A 80 -0.85 -21.15 -6.00
N THR A 81 -1.57 -20.94 -7.11
CA THR A 81 -1.65 -21.93 -8.21
C THR A 81 -0.45 -21.89 -9.15
N ASN A 82 0.42 -20.86 -9.02
CA ASN A 82 1.60 -20.66 -9.86
C ASN A 82 1.30 -20.67 -11.36
N PHE A 83 0.17 -20.07 -11.78
CA PHE A 83 -0.23 -19.92 -13.18
C PHE A 83 0.79 -19.11 -13.98
N ASP A 84 0.99 -19.41 -15.27
CA ASP A 84 2.00 -18.73 -16.09
C ASP A 84 1.82 -17.20 -16.11
N LEU A 85 2.81 -16.47 -15.60
CA LEU A 85 2.75 -15.01 -15.54
C LEU A 85 3.10 -14.38 -16.89
N PRO A 86 2.29 -13.44 -17.39
CA PRO A 86 2.62 -12.69 -18.58
C PRO A 86 3.78 -11.72 -18.31
N GLN A 87 4.33 -11.17 -19.40
CA GLN A 87 5.38 -10.15 -19.32
C GLN A 87 4.89 -8.85 -18.63
N TYR A 88 3.62 -8.53 -18.79
CA TYR A 88 2.96 -7.31 -18.32
C TYR A 88 1.59 -7.67 -17.77
N ALA A 89 1.14 -6.96 -16.72
CA ALA A 89 -0.21 -7.15 -16.22
C ALA A 89 -1.28 -6.70 -17.23
N LEU A 90 -0.97 -5.66 -18.03
CA LEU A 90 -1.81 -5.18 -19.11
C LEU A 90 -1.17 -5.46 -20.48
N PRO A 91 -1.89 -6.11 -21.42
CA PRO A 91 -3.25 -6.67 -21.28
C PRO A 91 -3.28 -8.06 -20.61
N GLY A 92 -2.11 -8.68 -20.34
CA GLY A 92 -1.97 -10.11 -20.11
C GLY A 92 -2.80 -10.75 -18.99
N LEU A 93 -3.06 -10.05 -17.87
CA LEU A 93 -3.90 -10.57 -16.79
C LEU A 93 -5.39 -10.20 -16.95
N VAL A 94 -5.68 -9.16 -17.72
CA VAL A 94 -7.05 -8.65 -17.92
C VAL A 94 -7.77 -9.41 -19.03
N GLU A 95 -7.05 -9.91 -20.04
CA GLU A 95 -7.63 -10.70 -21.13
C GLU A 95 -8.41 -11.95 -20.65
N GLY A 96 -8.02 -12.53 -19.51
CA GLY A 96 -8.73 -13.65 -18.90
C GLY A 96 -10.05 -13.28 -18.20
N GLY A 97 -10.38 -11.99 -18.08
CA GLY A 97 -11.63 -11.51 -17.47
C GLY A 97 -11.70 -11.64 -15.94
N GLN A 98 -10.61 -12.08 -15.29
CA GLN A 98 -10.52 -12.26 -13.84
C GLN A 98 -9.67 -11.19 -13.15
N SER A 99 -9.19 -10.17 -13.87
CA SER A 99 -8.37 -9.09 -13.32
C SER A 99 -8.84 -7.73 -13.79
N TRP A 100 -8.77 -6.74 -12.89
CA TRP A 100 -9.15 -5.35 -13.12
C TRP A 100 -7.98 -4.47 -12.69
N ILE A 101 -7.22 -3.98 -13.67
CA ILE A 101 -5.92 -3.33 -13.46
C ILE A 101 -5.86 -2.05 -14.28
N LEU A 102 -5.34 -0.97 -13.70
CA LEU A 102 -5.10 0.29 -14.40
C LEU A 102 -3.67 0.80 -14.19
N PRO A 103 -3.13 1.59 -15.15
CA PRO A 103 -1.91 2.35 -14.91
C PRO A 103 -2.17 3.50 -13.93
N VAL A 104 -1.24 3.73 -13.00
CA VAL A 104 -1.30 4.87 -12.09
C VAL A 104 -0.61 6.05 -12.78
N SER A 105 -1.34 6.77 -13.61
CA SER A 105 -0.88 8.00 -14.27
C SER A 105 -1.93 9.09 -14.11
N THR A 106 -1.52 10.36 -14.25
CA THR A 106 -2.48 11.48 -14.24
C THR A 106 -3.58 11.30 -15.29
N ALA A 107 -3.22 10.86 -16.50
CA ALA A 107 -4.18 10.68 -17.58
C ALA A 107 -5.20 9.57 -17.27
N ASP A 108 -4.74 8.45 -16.69
CA ASP A 108 -5.60 7.30 -16.41
C ASP A 108 -6.47 7.51 -15.15
N ILE A 109 -5.90 8.10 -14.10
CA ILE A 109 -6.61 8.34 -12.84
C ILE A 109 -7.70 9.40 -13.01
N ASN A 110 -7.45 10.44 -13.83
CA ASN A 110 -8.42 11.50 -14.10
C ASN A 110 -9.61 11.05 -14.96
N LEU A 111 -9.62 9.81 -15.46
CA LEU A 111 -10.81 9.23 -16.09
C LEU A 111 -11.90 8.86 -15.08
N PHE A 112 -11.58 8.85 -13.79
CA PHE A 112 -12.49 8.47 -12.71
C PHE A 112 -12.82 9.65 -11.83
N ASP A 113 -14.04 9.65 -11.29
CA ASP A 113 -14.48 10.66 -10.33
C ASP A 113 -13.60 10.62 -9.08
N GLN A 114 -13.03 11.77 -8.74
CA GLN A 114 -12.44 11.99 -7.44
C GLN A 114 -13.56 12.14 -6.41
N THR A 115 -13.50 11.34 -5.35
CA THR A 115 -14.54 11.26 -4.33
C THR A 115 -13.94 11.28 -2.92
N TYR A 116 -14.81 11.21 -1.92
CA TYR A 116 -14.43 11.19 -0.50
C TYR A 116 -14.45 9.76 0.03
N ILE A 117 -13.60 9.46 1.02
CA ILE A 117 -13.58 8.14 1.68
C ILE A 117 -14.97 7.71 2.16
N ASN A 118 -15.79 8.65 2.65
CA ASN A 118 -17.14 8.34 3.13
C ASN A 118 -18.12 7.85 2.06
N LYS A 119 -17.81 7.96 0.76
CA LYS A 119 -18.58 7.31 -0.31
C LYS A 119 -18.44 5.78 -0.29
N LEU A 120 -17.45 5.25 0.43
CA LEU A 120 -17.15 3.82 0.58
C LEU A 120 -17.90 3.16 1.76
N TYR A 121 -18.74 3.90 2.49
CA TYR A 121 -19.58 3.40 3.57
C TYR A 121 -20.47 2.21 3.10
N PRO A 122 -20.81 1.22 3.94
CA PRO A 122 -20.42 1.04 5.36
C PRO A 122 -19.04 0.40 5.56
N THR A 123 -18.39 -0.05 4.48
CA THR A 123 -17.19 -0.88 4.56
C THR A 123 -15.95 -0.08 4.98
N ILE A 124 -15.86 1.16 4.50
CA ILE A 124 -14.84 2.13 4.88
C ILE A 124 -15.55 3.45 5.17
N TYR A 125 -15.21 4.09 6.29
CA TYR A 125 -15.65 5.45 6.57
C TYR A 125 -14.59 6.22 7.36
N GLU A 126 -14.58 7.52 7.20
CA GLU A 126 -13.68 8.44 7.86
C GLU A 126 -14.44 9.20 8.96
N SER A 127 -13.86 9.21 10.17
CA SER A 127 -14.31 10.05 11.27
C SER A 127 -13.13 10.45 12.15
N ASN A 128 -13.11 11.69 12.65
CA ASN A 128 -12.06 12.18 13.56
C ASN A 128 -10.63 11.92 13.05
N ASN A 129 -10.36 12.21 11.77
CA ASN A 129 -9.07 11.98 11.09
C ASN A 129 -8.59 10.50 11.12
N HIS A 130 -9.52 9.57 11.26
CA HIS A 130 -9.26 8.14 11.20
C HIS A 130 -10.16 7.48 10.16
N ILE A 131 -9.58 6.57 9.40
CA ILE A 131 -10.28 5.67 8.48
C ILE A 131 -10.58 4.39 9.24
N HIS A 132 -11.85 4.04 9.29
CA HIS A 132 -12.36 2.85 9.94
C HIS A 132 -12.66 1.78 8.88
N THR A 133 -12.14 0.58 9.10
CA THR A 133 -12.39 -0.60 8.27
C THR A 133 -12.75 -1.79 9.16
N SER A 134 -13.08 -2.92 8.54
CA SER A 134 -13.29 -4.20 9.24
C SER A 134 -12.06 -4.70 10.01
N LYS A 135 -10.84 -4.22 9.68
CA LYS A 135 -9.58 -4.58 10.35
C LYS A 135 -9.17 -3.61 11.46
N GLY A 136 -9.88 -2.49 11.62
CA GLY A 136 -9.63 -1.50 12.65
C GLY A 136 -9.57 -0.08 12.12
N SER A 137 -8.99 0.81 12.92
CA SER A 137 -8.90 2.25 12.61
C SER A 137 -7.46 2.65 12.32
N ILE A 138 -7.25 3.45 11.28
CA ILE A 138 -5.92 3.94 10.87
C ILE A 138 -5.98 5.46 10.69
N PRO A 139 -4.95 6.24 11.09
CA PRO A 139 -4.94 7.68 10.86
C PRO A 139 -5.02 8.00 9.36
N THR A 140 -5.78 9.01 8.95
CA THR A 140 -5.89 9.42 7.53
C THR A 140 -4.53 9.84 6.94
N SER A 141 -3.64 10.37 7.78
CA SER A 141 -2.26 10.71 7.42
C SER A 141 -1.41 9.53 6.91
N VAL A 142 -1.85 8.28 7.14
CA VAL A 142 -1.21 7.10 6.55
C VAL A 142 -1.39 7.04 5.02
N LEU A 143 -2.37 7.74 4.46
CA LEU A 143 -2.56 7.81 3.00
C LEU A 143 -1.73 8.91 2.33
N LEU A 144 -1.22 9.86 3.10
CA LEU A 144 -0.48 11.00 2.56
C LEU A 144 0.95 10.61 2.16
N PRO A 145 1.54 11.25 1.14
CA PRO A 145 2.93 11.01 0.74
C PRO A 145 3.93 11.02 1.89
N SER A 146 4.96 10.18 1.81
CA SER A 146 6.08 10.30 2.74
C SER A 146 6.94 11.51 2.40
N ARG A 147 7.23 12.32 3.43
CA ARG A 147 8.22 13.41 3.36
C ARG A 147 9.63 12.82 3.36
N HIS A 148 10.03 12.18 2.27
CA HIS A 148 11.39 11.68 2.13
C HIS A 148 12.31 12.77 1.60
N LYS A 149 13.33 13.11 2.41
CA LYS A 149 14.52 13.86 1.96
C LYS A 149 15.12 13.13 0.76
N MET A 150 14.98 13.71 -0.42
CA MET A 150 15.80 13.34 -1.57
C MET A 150 17.28 13.38 -1.13
N PRO A 151 18.12 12.38 -1.48
CA PRO A 151 19.57 12.60 -1.44
C PRO A 151 19.82 13.80 -2.34
N SER A 152 20.48 14.83 -1.82
CA SER A 152 20.98 15.94 -2.62
C SER A 152 21.78 15.36 -3.79
N LEU A 153 21.18 15.35 -4.98
CA LEU A 153 21.91 15.08 -6.21
C LEU A 153 22.82 16.29 -6.41
N CYS A 154 24.10 16.09 -6.14
CA CYS A 154 25.15 16.99 -6.57
C CYS A 154 25.12 16.98 -8.10
N TYR A 155 24.38 17.91 -8.72
CA TYR A 155 24.55 18.21 -10.12
C TYR A 155 25.95 18.81 -10.27
N SER A 156 26.85 18.05 -10.87
CA SER A 156 28.05 18.61 -11.48
C SER A 156 27.62 19.49 -12.64
N ASP A 157 28.13 20.72 -12.63
CA ASP A 157 27.92 21.77 -13.63
C ASP A 157 27.89 21.23 -15.07
N GLY A 158 26.85 21.64 -15.80
CA GLY A 158 26.67 21.39 -17.22
C GLY A 158 25.35 22.01 -17.67
N GLU A 159 25.45 23.23 -18.21
CA GLU A 159 24.35 24.01 -18.77
C GLU A 159 23.53 23.18 -19.78
N ASP A 160 22.21 23.14 -19.60
CA ASP A 160 21.26 23.40 -20.68
C ASP A 160 19.87 23.65 -20.08
N SER A 161 19.41 24.89 -20.27
CA SER A 161 18.17 25.44 -19.78
C SER A 161 16.96 24.94 -20.59
N VAL A 162 16.02 24.28 -19.91
CA VAL A 162 14.61 24.27 -20.31
C VAL A 162 13.82 24.87 -19.16
N HIS A 163 13.46 26.14 -19.33
CA HIS A 163 12.55 26.85 -18.44
C HIS A 163 11.20 26.11 -18.40
N SER A 164 10.89 25.48 -17.27
CA SER A 164 9.54 25.02 -16.98
C SER A 164 8.71 26.22 -16.58
N MET A 165 7.63 26.43 -17.33
CA MET A 165 6.79 27.62 -17.36
C MET A 165 5.77 27.63 -16.20
N SER A 166 6.23 27.53 -14.94
CA SER A 166 5.36 27.39 -13.77
C SER A 166 5.08 28.68 -12.99
N SER A 167 5.67 29.81 -13.36
CA SER A 167 5.38 31.09 -12.71
C SER A 167 4.31 31.84 -13.49
N LEU A 168 3.03 31.46 -13.32
CA LEU A 168 1.84 32.26 -13.61
C LEU A 168 0.63 31.37 -13.25
N PHE A 169 0.26 31.26 -11.98
CA PHE A 169 -1.11 31.06 -11.43
C PHE A 169 -0.95 30.85 -9.92
N SER A 170 -0.82 31.95 -9.18
CA SER A 170 -1.05 31.95 -7.74
C SER A 170 -2.54 32.18 -7.50
N GLU A 171 -3.26 31.12 -7.17
CA GLU A 171 -4.52 31.22 -6.43
C GLU A 171 -4.48 30.21 -5.27
N GLU A 172 -4.85 30.70 -4.09
CA GLU A 172 -4.78 30.00 -2.82
C GLU A 172 -5.68 28.76 -2.80
N SER A 173 -5.07 27.58 -2.87
CA SER A 173 -5.56 26.39 -2.20
C SER A 173 -4.35 25.57 -1.74
N ALA A 174 -4.37 25.06 -0.50
CA ALA A 174 -3.34 24.16 -0.01
C ALA A 174 -3.53 22.80 -0.70
N ASP A 175 -3.09 22.70 -1.95
CA ASP A 175 -3.17 21.48 -2.73
C ASP A 175 -2.15 20.49 -2.15
N GLU A 176 -2.61 19.34 -1.65
CA GLU A 176 -1.76 18.34 -0.97
C GLU A 176 -0.81 17.58 -1.92
N ASN A 177 -0.83 17.93 -3.20
CA ASN A 177 -0.04 17.33 -4.27
C ASN A 177 1.35 17.97 -4.47
N TYR A 178 1.81 18.81 -3.55
CA TYR A 178 3.15 19.41 -3.64
C TYR A 178 4.14 18.71 -2.69
N ASN A 179 5.36 18.46 -3.18
CA ASN A 179 6.44 17.89 -2.38
C ASN A 179 7.04 18.94 -1.39
N GLU A 180 8.01 18.52 -0.57
CA GLU A 180 8.65 19.41 0.42
C GLU A 180 9.34 20.64 -0.16
N ASN A 181 9.62 20.64 -1.47
CA ASN A 181 10.23 21.74 -2.21
C ASN A 181 9.21 22.64 -2.91
N GLY A 182 7.90 22.37 -2.76
CA GLY A 182 6.84 23.10 -3.44
C GLY A 182 6.71 22.75 -4.93
N GLU A 183 7.19 21.58 -5.35
CA GLU A 183 7.00 21.07 -6.72
C GLU A 183 5.81 20.13 -6.78
N TYR A 184 5.07 20.17 -7.89
CA TYR A 184 3.94 19.28 -8.13
C TYR A 184 4.43 17.83 -8.19
N MET A 185 3.79 16.97 -7.41
CA MET A 185 4.09 15.55 -7.29
C MET A 185 3.11 14.76 -8.14
N TYR A 186 3.64 14.03 -9.11
CA TYR A 186 2.83 13.19 -9.99
C TYR A 186 2.35 11.92 -9.27
N PRO A 187 1.19 11.33 -9.69
CA PRO A 187 0.58 10.14 -9.07
C PRO A 187 1.49 8.95 -8.81
N ALA A 188 2.51 8.77 -9.65
CA ALA A 188 3.43 7.66 -9.56
C ALA A 188 4.86 8.16 -9.32
N ASP A 189 5.05 9.26 -8.58
CA ASP A 189 6.34 9.79 -8.12
C ASP A 189 6.85 9.08 -6.83
N VAL A 190 8.17 9.14 -6.59
CA VAL A 190 8.76 8.62 -5.35
C VAL A 190 8.14 9.32 -4.15
N GLY A 191 7.76 8.54 -3.14
CA GLY A 191 7.01 9.01 -1.98
C GLY A 191 5.49 8.95 -2.14
N SER A 192 4.96 8.73 -3.36
CA SER A 192 3.52 8.53 -3.58
C SER A 192 3.02 7.32 -2.84
N ARG A 193 1.85 7.47 -2.22
CA ARG A 193 1.12 6.37 -1.57
C ARG A 193 -0.08 5.98 -2.40
N ILE A 194 -0.12 4.70 -2.76
CA ILE A 194 -1.10 4.11 -3.66
C ILE A 194 -1.77 2.96 -2.94
N GLY A 195 -3.08 3.06 -2.76
CA GLY A 195 -3.93 2.03 -2.18
C GLY A 195 -4.88 1.45 -3.22
N VAL A 196 -5.12 0.14 -3.15
CA VAL A 196 -6.24 -0.50 -3.84
C VAL A 196 -7.17 -1.12 -2.80
N THR A 197 -8.48 -0.95 -3.00
CA THR A 197 -9.53 -1.52 -2.17
C THR A 197 -10.74 -1.90 -3.02
N TYR A 198 -11.64 -2.70 -2.47
CA TYR A 198 -12.98 -2.85 -3.02
C TYR A 198 -14.03 -2.77 -1.93
N VAL A 199 -15.24 -2.34 -2.32
CA VAL A 199 -16.44 -2.39 -1.49
C VAL A 199 -17.53 -3.18 -2.19
N ILE A 200 -18.51 -3.64 -1.43
CA ILE A 200 -19.65 -4.37 -1.97
C ILE A 200 -20.80 -3.39 -2.21
N ARG A 201 -21.34 -3.40 -3.43
CA ARG A 201 -22.57 -2.70 -3.86
C ARG A 201 -23.45 -3.69 -4.59
N ASP A 202 -24.71 -3.78 -4.19
CA ASP A 202 -25.72 -4.62 -4.86
C ASP A 202 -25.23 -6.05 -5.16
N ASN A 203 -24.56 -6.65 -4.17
CA ASN A 203 -24.00 -8.01 -4.24
C ASN A 203 -22.87 -8.23 -5.27
N LEU A 204 -22.29 -7.16 -5.80
CA LEU A 204 -21.08 -7.15 -6.62
C LEU A 204 -20.02 -6.27 -5.95
N ALA A 205 -18.77 -6.42 -6.36
CA ALA A 205 -17.68 -5.58 -5.88
C ALA A 205 -17.39 -4.42 -6.84
N GLU A 206 -17.05 -3.28 -6.25
CA GLU A 206 -16.55 -2.08 -6.92
C GLU A 206 -15.13 -1.78 -6.42
N MET A 207 -14.19 -1.63 -7.33
CA MET A 207 -12.79 -1.32 -7.04
C MET A 207 -12.57 0.19 -6.94
N TYR A 208 -11.76 0.63 -5.99
CA TYR A 208 -11.35 2.02 -5.84
C TYR A 208 -9.83 2.12 -5.66
N ILE A 209 -9.27 3.21 -6.16
CA ILE A 209 -7.87 3.56 -5.97
C ILE A 209 -7.79 4.72 -4.98
N LEU A 210 -6.90 4.58 -3.99
CA LEU A 210 -6.52 5.66 -3.10
C LEU A 210 -5.15 6.17 -3.54
N LEU A 211 -5.01 7.47 -3.74
CA LEU A 211 -3.76 8.07 -4.18
C LEU A 211 -3.52 9.34 -3.36
N ASN A 212 -2.44 9.33 -2.59
CA ASN A 212 -1.97 10.49 -1.81
C ASN A 212 -3.06 11.16 -0.94
N GLY A 213 -3.98 10.37 -0.40
CA GLY A 213 -5.10 10.86 0.42
C GLY A 213 -6.43 11.03 -0.32
N HIS A 214 -6.41 11.05 -1.65
CA HIS A 214 -7.61 11.15 -2.48
C HIS A 214 -8.13 9.77 -2.89
N VAL A 215 -9.44 9.66 -3.11
CA VAL A 215 -10.10 8.43 -3.56
C VAL A 215 -10.61 8.63 -4.98
N PHE A 216 -10.36 7.67 -5.85
CA PHE A 216 -10.80 7.65 -7.24
C PHE A 216 -11.63 6.40 -7.50
N GLY A 217 -12.76 6.56 -8.17
CA GLY A 217 -13.57 5.44 -8.64
C GLY A 217 -15.08 5.59 -8.45
N PRO A 218 -15.85 4.53 -8.72
CA PRO A 218 -15.37 3.15 -8.91
C PRO A 218 -14.55 2.98 -10.21
N CYS A 219 -13.34 2.43 -10.08
CA CYS A 219 -12.43 2.18 -11.21
C CYS A 219 -12.76 0.91 -11.99
N ALA A 220 -13.46 -0.02 -11.33
CA ALA A 220 -14.07 -1.19 -11.95
C ALA A 220 -15.33 -1.56 -11.16
N THR A 221 -16.36 -2.03 -11.87
CA THR A 221 -17.64 -2.44 -11.29
C THR A 221 -17.99 -3.86 -11.75
N GLY A 222 -18.99 -4.47 -11.10
CA GLY A 222 -19.48 -5.78 -11.50
C GLY A 222 -18.53 -6.94 -11.18
N ILE A 223 -17.58 -6.74 -10.28
CA ILE A 223 -16.60 -7.77 -9.89
C ILE A 223 -17.33 -8.87 -9.10
N PRO A 224 -17.30 -10.15 -9.53
CA PRO A 224 -18.05 -11.23 -8.90
C PRO A 224 -17.30 -11.79 -7.68
N TYR A 225 -17.21 -11.01 -6.59
CA TYR A 225 -16.40 -11.34 -5.40
C TYR A 225 -16.75 -12.65 -4.70
N LYS A 226 -17.93 -13.22 -4.96
CA LYS A 226 -18.35 -14.53 -4.44
C LYS A 226 -17.84 -15.72 -5.26
N SER A 227 -17.40 -15.50 -6.49
CA SER A 227 -16.90 -16.56 -7.37
C SER A 227 -15.48 -17.01 -7.01
N GLY A 228 -14.74 -16.19 -6.25
CA GLY A 228 -13.38 -16.52 -5.82
C GLY A 228 -12.76 -15.41 -4.95
N PRO A 229 -11.69 -15.74 -4.22
CA PRO A 229 -10.93 -14.75 -3.44
C PRO A 229 -10.37 -13.65 -4.35
N ILE A 230 -10.31 -12.42 -3.83
CA ILE A 230 -9.76 -11.27 -4.55
C ILE A 230 -8.41 -10.89 -3.95
N TYR A 231 -7.37 -10.81 -4.75
CA TYR A 231 -6.02 -10.39 -4.37
C TYR A 231 -5.72 -9.00 -4.95
N ALA A 232 -4.87 -8.23 -4.27
CA ALA A 232 -4.23 -7.09 -4.92
C ALA A 232 -3.17 -7.57 -5.90
N VAL A 233 -3.07 -6.90 -7.04
CA VAL A 233 -2.04 -7.14 -8.06
C VAL A 233 -1.34 -5.83 -8.40
N ILE A 234 -0.02 -5.89 -8.47
CA ILE A 234 0.86 -4.75 -8.72
C ILE A 234 1.85 -5.14 -9.80
N ASP A 235 2.00 -4.33 -10.83
CA ASP A 235 3.02 -4.49 -11.88
C ASP A 235 4.00 -3.34 -11.79
N LEU A 236 5.22 -3.64 -11.31
CA LEU A 236 6.36 -2.71 -11.27
C LEU A 236 6.85 -2.46 -12.70
N TYR A 237 6.05 -1.74 -13.47
CA TYR A 237 6.26 -1.45 -14.88
C TYR A 237 6.95 -0.10 -15.06
N GLY A 238 7.71 0.03 -16.15
CA GLY A 238 8.25 1.31 -16.61
C GLY A 238 9.24 1.90 -15.62
N THR A 239 9.04 3.14 -15.19
CA THR A 239 9.95 3.89 -14.30
C THR A 239 9.95 3.34 -12.87
N THR A 240 8.85 2.76 -12.40
CA THR A 240 8.74 2.28 -11.02
C THR A 240 9.63 1.07 -10.76
N LYS A 241 10.60 1.24 -9.86
CA LYS A 241 11.65 0.25 -9.60
C LYS A 241 11.47 -0.49 -8.28
N GLN A 242 10.95 0.19 -7.25
CA GLN A 242 10.75 -0.37 -5.92
C GLN A 242 9.50 0.19 -5.26
N VAL A 243 8.75 -0.69 -4.60
CA VAL A 243 7.60 -0.32 -3.76
C VAL A 243 7.68 -1.03 -2.41
N ARG A 244 7.09 -0.40 -1.39
CA ARG A 244 6.95 -0.93 -0.02
C ARG A 244 5.49 -1.00 0.38
N ILE A 245 5.09 -2.09 1.02
CA ILE A 245 3.80 -2.16 1.72
C ILE A 245 3.84 -1.32 2.99
N ILE A 246 2.90 -0.38 3.10
CA ILE A 246 2.66 0.39 4.30
C ILE A 246 1.74 -0.40 5.21
N GLN A 247 2.23 -0.76 6.40
CA GLN A 247 1.47 -1.49 7.40
C GLN A 247 0.43 -0.56 8.03
N THR A 248 -0.82 -0.70 7.63
CA THR A 248 -1.93 0.16 8.05
C THR A 248 -2.46 -0.23 9.43
N PHE A 249 -2.56 -1.53 9.72
CA PHE A 249 -3.03 -2.03 11.00
C PHE A 249 -1.87 -2.32 11.94
N GLY A 250 -2.04 -1.95 13.21
CA GLY A 250 -1.01 -1.98 14.23
C GLY A 250 -0.42 -3.37 14.41
N ILE A 251 0.63 -3.66 13.66
CA ILE A 251 1.62 -4.66 14.07
C ILE A 251 2.18 -4.08 15.37
N PRO A 252 1.95 -4.74 16.52
CA PRO A 252 2.54 -4.29 17.76
C PRO A 252 4.04 -4.17 17.53
N SER A 253 4.62 -3.02 17.88
CA SER A 253 6.07 -2.86 17.81
C SER A 253 6.76 -4.09 18.42
N LEU A 254 7.93 -4.49 17.92
CA LEU A 254 8.65 -5.64 18.47
C LEU A 254 8.71 -5.59 20.01
N LYS A 255 8.84 -4.37 20.56
CA LYS A 255 8.78 -4.10 22.00
C LYS A 255 7.45 -4.56 22.64
N ILE A 256 6.30 -4.20 22.07
CA ILE A 256 4.96 -4.61 22.54
C ILE A 256 4.73 -6.10 22.31
N ALA A 257 5.05 -6.62 21.12
CA ALA A 257 4.92 -8.05 20.80
C ALA A 257 5.75 -8.93 21.75
N CYS A 258 7.01 -8.58 22.00
CA CYS A 258 7.87 -9.27 22.95
C CYS A 258 7.31 -9.18 24.38
N ARG A 259 6.77 -8.03 24.77
CA ARG A 259 6.13 -7.88 26.08
C ARG A 259 4.96 -8.84 26.24
N ASP A 260 4.06 -8.89 25.26
CA ASP A 260 2.88 -9.75 25.33
C ASP A 260 3.30 -11.22 25.39
N LYS A 261 4.31 -11.62 24.59
CA LYS A 261 4.85 -12.98 24.62
C LYS A 261 5.48 -13.35 25.96
N ILE A 262 6.22 -12.44 26.58
CA ILE A 262 6.80 -12.64 27.92
C ILE A 262 5.68 -12.79 28.97
N LEU A 263 4.66 -11.92 28.93
CA LEU A 263 3.56 -11.93 29.89
C LEU A 263 2.62 -13.14 29.73
N GLN A 264 2.57 -13.77 28.53
CA GLN A 264 1.91 -15.07 28.35
C GLN A 264 2.62 -16.21 29.07
N GLN A 265 3.94 -16.12 29.24
CA GLN A 265 4.76 -17.18 29.83
C GLN A 265 5.11 -16.93 31.29
N VAL A 266 4.97 -15.68 31.76
CA VAL A 266 5.40 -15.24 33.10
C VAL A 266 4.28 -14.47 33.77
N SER A 267 3.80 -14.97 34.92
CA SER A 267 2.83 -14.27 35.74
C SER A 267 3.36 -12.91 36.20
N HIS A 268 2.50 -11.89 36.31
CA HIS A 268 2.88 -10.51 36.64
C HIS A 268 3.79 -10.39 37.88
N SER A 269 3.53 -11.16 38.93
CA SER A 269 4.35 -11.22 40.15
C SER A 269 5.78 -11.73 39.93
N LYS A 270 6.00 -12.59 38.93
CA LYS A 270 7.31 -13.20 38.62
C LYS A 270 8.18 -12.32 37.71
N VAL A 271 7.61 -11.30 37.09
CA VAL A 271 8.33 -10.38 36.18
C VAL A 271 9.52 -9.72 36.89
N PHE A 272 9.38 -9.39 38.18
CA PHE A 272 10.45 -8.75 38.96
C PHE A 272 11.66 -9.67 39.21
N HIS A 273 11.49 -10.99 39.13
CA HIS A 273 12.54 -11.98 39.33
C HIS A 273 13.29 -12.35 38.04
N LEU A 274 12.79 -11.91 36.87
CA LEU A 274 13.49 -12.15 35.61
C LEU A 274 14.86 -11.46 35.63
N PRO A 275 15.90 -12.02 34.98
CA PRO A 275 17.22 -11.39 34.86
C PRO A 275 17.23 -10.26 33.82
N LEU A 276 16.25 -9.36 33.88
CA LEU A 276 16.05 -8.24 32.95
C LEU A 276 16.42 -6.89 33.59
N PRO A 277 16.92 -5.93 32.80
CA PRO A 277 17.11 -4.54 33.23
C PRO A 277 15.84 -3.91 33.84
N LYS A 278 16.01 -3.03 34.83
CA LYS A 278 14.91 -2.36 35.56
C LYS A 278 13.89 -1.70 34.64
N LYS A 279 14.35 -1.02 33.57
CA LYS A 279 13.48 -0.36 32.58
C LYS A 279 12.58 -1.34 31.84
N LEU A 280 13.08 -2.55 31.51
CA LEU A 280 12.27 -3.58 30.85
C LEU A 280 11.27 -4.21 31.82
N LYS A 281 11.66 -4.47 33.07
CA LYS A 281 10.73 -4.93 34.11
C LYS A 281 9.57 -3.95 34.31
N GLN A 282 9.89 -2.65 34.42
CA GLN A 282 8.88 -1.58 34.52
C GLN A 282 7.94 -1.59 33.32
N PHE A 283 8.47 -1.67 32.11
CA PHE A 283 7.68 -1.73 30.88
C PHE A 283 6.76 -2.96 30.83
N LEU A 284 7.23 -4.14 31.23
CA LEU A 284 6.42 -5.36 31.31
C LEU A 284 5.28 -5.23 32.33
N THR A 285 5.50 -4.52 33.45
CA THR A 285 4.52 -4.36 34.53
C THR A 285 3.53 -3.19 34.35
N TYR A 286 3.80 -2.28 33.42
CA TYR A 286 3.02 -1.06 33.21
C TYR A 286 1.63 -1.37 32.62
N ARG A 287 0.53 -0.89 33.21
CA ARG A 287 -0.81 -1.08 32.63
C ARG A 287 -1.02 -0.06 31.50
N SER A 288 -1.33 -0.56 30.29
CA SER A 288 -1.89 0.21 29.19
C SER A 288 -3.38 0.39 29.38
#